data_AF-A0A0T7C0P2-F1
#
_entry.id   AF-A0A0T7C0P2-F1
#
_cell.length_a   1.000
_cell.length_b   1.000
_cell.length_c   1.000
_cell.angle_alpha   90.00
_cell.angle_beta   90.00
_cell.angle_gamma   90.00
#
_symmetry.space_group_name_H-M   'P 1'
#
loop_
_entity.id
_entity.type
_entity.pdbx_description
1 polymer ?
#
loop_
_entity_poly.entity_id
_entity_poly.type
_entity_poly.pdbx_seq_one_letter_code
_entity_poly.pdbx_strand_id
1 'polypeptide(L)'
;MKAKCATCPFRTDERGQYVCPDVTKRVMQRVVSEASQICHHPQLSGKQETHLCRGARDFQLEIFHRLGVIDAPTDAAWQRRLYESGSATTPTKSPVNVPTA
;
A
#
# COMPACT_ATOMS: atom_id res chain seq x y z
N MET A 1 19.39 9.68 -14.93
CA MET A 1 17.95 9.32 -14.82
C MET A 1 17.59 8.45 -16.01
N LYS A 2 16.83 7.36 -15.83
CA LYS A 2 16.31 6.59 -16.97
C LYS A 2 15.47 7.53 -17.86
N ALA A 3 15.59 7.39 -19.18
CA ALA A 3 14.80 8.17 -20.12
C ALA A 3 13.31 7.98 -19.83
N LYS A 4 12.56 9.09 -19.76
CA LYS A 4 11.11 9.07 -19.55
C LYS A 4 10.44 8.43 -20.77
N CYS A 5 9.46 7.55 -20.57
CA CYS A 5 8.73 6.97 -21.70
C CYS A 5 8.00 8.05 -22.50
N ALA A 6 7.61 7.72 -23.75
CA ALA A 6 6.95 8.67 -24.64
C ALA A 6 5.62 9.22 -24.11
N THR A 7 4.99 8.53 -23.16
CA THR A 7 3.71 8.90 -22.55
C THR A 7 3.85 9.41 -21.12
N CYS A 8 5.08 9.59 -20.62
CA CYS A 8 5.31 10.05 -19.25
C CYS A 8 4.76 11.47 -19.07
N PRO A 9 3.87 11.72 -18.10
CA PRO A 9 3.35 13.07 -17.86
C PRO A 9 4.46 14.04 -17.49
N PHE A 10 5.51 13.55 -16.81
CA PHE A 10 6.66 14.36 -16.40
C PHE A 10 7.67 14.60 -17.52
N ARG A 11 7.42 14.18 -18.77
CA ARG A 11 8.32 14.47 -19.89
C ARG A 11 8.33 15.96 -20.20
N THR A 12 9.52 16.50 -20.43
CA THR A 12 9.74 17.91 -20.80
C THR A 12 10.13 18.01 -22.26
N ASP A 13 9.77 19.12 -22.90
CA ASP A 13 10.27 19.49 -24.22
C ASP A 13 11.73 20.01 -24.14
N GLU A 14 12.27 20.41 -25.29
CA GLU A 14 13.64 20.96 -25.40
C GLU A 14 13.84 22.26 -24.61
N ARG A 15 12.74 22.96 -24.28
CA ARG A 15 12.73 24.19 -23.48
C ARG A 15 12.54 23.90 -21.99
N GLY A 16 12.53 22.63 -21.60
CA GLY A 16 12.33 22.20 -20.21
C GLY A 16 10.88 22.31 -19.72
N GLN A 17 9.91 22.58 -20.59
CA GLN A 17 8.51 22.71 -20.22
C GLN A 17 7.81 21.35 -20.25
N TYR A 18 6.87 21.10 -19.34
CA TYR A 18 6.10 19.87 -19.37
C TYR A 18 5.26 19.78 -20.65
N VAL A 19 5.35 18.65 -21.35
CA VAL A 19 4.58 18.42 -22.60
C VAL A 19 3.08 18.41 -22.33
N CYS A 20 2.66 18.00 -21.14
CA CYS A 20 1.26 18.00 -20.72
C CYS A 20 1.12 18.59 -19.30
N PRO A 21 1.14 19.93 -19.16
CA PRO A 21 1.24 20.58 -17.85
C PRO A 21 0.01 20.32 -16.98
N ASP A 22 -1.19 20.23 -17.55
CA ASP A 22 -2.42 19.95 -16.80
C ASP A 22 -2.43 18.55 -16.18
N VAL A 23 -2.00 17.54 -16.95
CA VAL A 23 -1.90 16.17 -16.45
C VAL A 23 -0.83 16.08 -15.37
N THR A 24 0.30 16.74 -15.59
CA THR A 24 1.40 16.80 -14.60
C THR A 24 0.92 17.43 -13.30
N LYS A 25 0.28 18.61 -13.36
CA LYS A 25 -0.28 19.31 -12.21
C LYS A 25 -1.31 18.46 -11.48
N ARG A 26 -2.22 17.77 -12.19
CA ARG A 26 -3.21 16.87 -11.58
C ARG A 26 -2.55 15.69 -10.87
N VAL A 27 -1.55 15.05 -11.47
CA VAL A 27 -0.83 13.94 -10.85
C VAL A 27 -0.06 14.42 -9.62
N MET A 28 0.66 15.54 -9.71
CA MET A 28 1.37 16.12 -8.57
C MET A 28 0.42 16.50 -7.44
N GLN A 29 -0.70 17.17 -7.74
CA GLN A 29 -1.71 17.53 -6.75
C GLN A 29 -2.29 16.28 -6.05
N ARG A 30 -2.61 15.24 -6.82
CA ARG A 30 -3.13 13.97 -6.28
C ARG A 30 -2.15 13.25 -5.38
N VAL A 31 -0.87 13.23 -5.75
CA VAL A 31 0.17 12.49 -5.02
C VAL A 31 0.65 13.26 -3.78
N VAL A 32 0.70 14.60 -3.86
CA VAL A 32 1.28 15.46 -2.81
C VAL A 32 0.23 15.98 -1.84
N SER A 33 -0.96 16.34 -2.34
CA SER A 33 -1.93 17.15 -1.59
C SER A 33 -3.24 16.42 -1.30
N GLU A 34 -3.59 15.41 -2.10
CA GLU A 34 -4.79 14.59 -1.87
C GLU A 34 -4.40 13.33 -1.08
N ALA A 35 -5.34 12.81 -0.28
CA ALA A 35 -5.14 11.56 0.43
C ALA A 35 -4.65 10.51 -0.56
N SER A 36 -3.57 9.82 -0.21
CA SER A 36 -2.99 8.76 -1.03
C SER A 36 -4.11 7.87 -1.60
N GLN A 37 -4.20 7.73 -2.93
CA GLN A 37 -5.16 6.80 -3.55
C GLN A 37 -4.92 5.34 -3.12
N ILE A 38 -3.83 5.11 -2.39
CA ILE A 38 -3.47 3.89 -1.73
C ILE A 38 -4.25 3.77 -0.41
N CYS A 39 -5.51 3.36 -0.52
CA CYS A 39 -6.37 2.70 0.49
C CYS A 39 -7.79 3.28 0.54
N HIS A 40 -8.60 2.95 -0.44
CA HIS A 40 -10.03 2.79 -0.16
C HIS A 40 -10.19 1.45 0.57
N HIS A 41 -10.12 1.49 1.90
CA HIS A 41 -10.26 0.31 2.75
C HIS A 41 -11.62 -0.37 2.47
N PRO A 42 -11.65 -1.64 2.03
CA PRO A 42 -12.91 -2.31 1.68
C PRO A 42 -13.92 -2.36 2.82
N GLN A 43 -13.46 -2.43 4.09
CA GLN A 43 -14.32 -2.43 5.28
C GLN A 43 -15.18 -1.17 5.39
N LEU A 44 -14.69 0.00 4.97
CA LEU A 44 -15.46 1.25 5.01
C LEU A 44 -16.68 1.21 4.07
N SER A 45 -16.72 0.25 3.13
CA SER A 45 -17.82 0.01 2.20
C SER A 45 -18.62 -1.26 2.50
N GLY A 46 -18.39 -1.90 3.65
CA GLY A 46 -19.03 -3.18 4.01
C GLY A 46 -18.58 -4.37 3.16
N LYS A 47 -17.51 -4.23 2.37
CA LYS A 47 -16.93 -5.32 1.57
C LYS A 47 -15.84 -6.02 2.36
N GLN A 48 -15.78 -7.34 2.23
CA GLN A 48 -14.71 -8.14 2.82
C GLN A 48 -13.37 -7.71 2.20
N GLU A 49 -12.40 -7.39 3.05
CA GLU A 49 -11.05 -7.08 2.61
C GLU A 49 -10.35 -8.35 2.15
N THR A 50 -10.17 -8.49 0.84
CA THR A 50 -9.45 -9.64 0.27
C THR A 50 -7.95 -9.41 0.22
N HIS A 51 -7.52 -8.14 0.07
CA HIS A 51 -6.13 -7.76 -0.16
C HIS A 51 -5.78 -6.52 0.65
N LEU A 52 -4.72 -6.62 1.46
CA LEU A 52 -4.12 -5.50 2.16
C LEU A 52 -3.23 -4.70 1.21
N CYS A 53 -3.24 -3.37 1.33
CA CYS A 53 -2.24 -2.57 0.65
C CYS A 53 -0.85 -2.82 1.25
N ARG A 54 0.06 -3.39 0.46
CA ARG A 54 1.43 -3.63 0.91
C ARG A 54 2.21 -2.36 1.24
N GLY A 55 2.09 -1.29 0.44
CA GLY A 55 2.84 -0.05 0.70
C GLY A 55 2.53 0.59 2.06
N ALA A 56 1.24 0.75 2.39
CA ALA A 56 0.84 1.27 3.70
C ALA A 56 1.15 0.28 4.83
N ARG A 57 0.97 -1.01 4.57
CA ARG A 57 1.21 -2.07 5.55
C ARG A 57 2.68 -2.17 5.93
N ASP A 58 3.58 -2.16 4.97
CA ASP A 58 5.03 -2.25 5.20
C ASP A 58 5.51 -1.02 5.98
N PHE A 59 5.00 0.17 5.65
CA PHE A 59 5.31 1.39 6.40
C PHE A 59 4.78 1.35 7.85
N GLN A 60 3.56 0.83 8.05
CA GLN A 60 3.00 0.62 9.39
C GLN A 60 3.86 -0.36 10.21
N LEU A 61 4.30 -1.46 9.62
CA LEU A 61 5.15 -2.45 10.29
C LEU A 61 6.50 -1.86 10.71
N GLU A 62 7.11 -1.04 9.86
CA GLU A 62 8.32 -0.28 10.19
C GLU A 62 8.12 0.64 11.39
N ILE A 63 7.01 1.39 11.42
CA ILE A 63 6.69 2.26 12.55
C ILE A 63 6.52 1.44 13.83
N PHE A 64 5.76 0.34 13.78
CA PHE A 64 5.52 -0.50 14.96
C PHE A 64 6.78 -1.15 15.50
N HIS A 65 7.68 -1.59 14.63
CA HIS A 65 8.98 -2.10 15.04
C HIS A 65 9.80 -1.00 15.73
N ARG A 66 9.87 0.21 15.15
CA ARG A 66 10.59 1.36 15.74
C ARG A 66 10.00 1.81 17.08
N LEU A 67 8.69 1.66 17.27
CA LEU A 67 8.02 1.93 18.53
C LEU A 67 8.14 0.79 19.56
N GLY A 68 8.78 -0.34 19.20
CA GLY A 68 8.92 -1.50 20.08
C GLY A 68 7.64 -2.31 20.28
N VAL A 69 6.63 -2.12 19.42
CA VAL A 69 5.35 -2.86 19.48
C VAL A 69 5.51 -4.29 18.97
N ILE A 70 6.39 -4.49 17.97
CA ILE A 70 6.73 -5.79 17.38
C ILE A 70 8.26 -5.92 17.28
N ASP A 71 8.77 -7.15 17.28
CA ASP A 71 10.20 -7.47 17.29
C ASP A 71 10.87 -7.37 15.91
N ALA A 72 10.09 -7.42 14.83
CA ALA A 72 10.55 -7.23 13.47
C ALA A 72 9.45 -6.59 12.61
N PRO A 73 9.78 -5.81 11.57
CA PRO A 73 8.79 -5.16 10.70
C PRO A 73 8.18 -6.17 9.69
N THR A 74 7.54 -7.22 10.20
CA THR A 74 6.96 -8.31 9.40
C THR A 74 5.53 -8.63 9.82
N ASP A 75 4.74 -9.18 8.90
CA ASP A 75 3.37 -9.62 9.22
C ASP A 75 3.33 -10.74 10.26
N ALA A 76 4.32 -11.63 10.26
CA ALA A 76 4.41 -12.70 11.25
C ALA A 76 4.60 -12.14 12.66
N ALA A 77 5.44 -11.12 12.82
CA ALA A 77 5.63 -10.43 14.10
C ALA A 77 4.35 -9.73 14.58
N TRP A 78 3.64 -9.06 13.67
CA TRP A 78 2.33 -8.49 13.97
C TRP A 78 1.29 -9.54 14.38
N GLN A 79 1.23 -10.67 13.65
CA GLN A 79 0.29 -11.74 13.95
C GLN A 79 0.54 -12.30 15.36
N ARG A 80 1.81 -12.59 15.71
CA ARG A 80 2.19 -13.01 17.07
C ARG A 80 1.73 -11.99 18.11
N ARG A 81 2.02 -10.71 17.88
CA ARG A 81 1.64 -9.63 18.80
C ARG A 81 0.13 -9.55 19.03
N LEU A 82 -0.68 -9.78 17.99
CA LEU A 82 -2.15 -9.80 18.07
C LEU A 82 -2.69 -10.98 18.90
N TYR A 83 -2.05 -12.15 18.78
CA TYR A 83 -2.37 -13.32 19.62
C TYR A 83 -2.02 -13.04 21.08
N GLU A 84 -0.86 -12.47 21.35
CA GLU A 84 -0.38 -12.14 22.69
C GLU A 84 -1.26 -11.09 23.39
N SER A 85 -1.81 -10.10 22.65
CA SER A 85 -2.76 -9.13 23.22
C SER A 85 -4.16 -9.67 23.44
N GLY A 86 -4.45 -10.94 23.10
CA GLY A 86 -5.80 -11.50 23.18
C GLY A 86 -6.79 -10.86 22.19
N SER A 87 -6.29 -10.10 21.20
CA SER A 87 -7.08 -9.38 20.20
C SER A 87 -7.37 -10.20 18.94
N ALA A 88 -6.82 -11.42 18.84
CA ALA A 88 -7.07 -12.30 17.69
C ALA A 88 -8.30 -13.18 17.92
N THR A 89 -9.34 -13.01 17.09
CA THR A 89 -10.26 -14.11 16.78
C THR A 89 -9.53 -15.12 15.89
N THR A 90 -9.60 -16.40 16.24
CA THR A 90 -8.98 -17.53 15.54
C THR A 90 -9.04 -17.39 14.02
N PRO A 91 -7.93 -17.54 13.28
CA PRO A 91 -7.98 -17.54 11.82
C PRO A 91 -8.75 -18.79 11.39
N THR A 92 -9.92 -18.60 10.81
CA THR A 92 -10.59 -19.65 10.05
C THR A 92 -9.66 -20.02 8.91
N LYS A 93 -9.13 -21.24 8.92
CA LYS A 93 -8.40 -21.81 7.80
C LYS A 93 -9.28 -21.64 6.55
N SER A 94 -8.91 -20.73 5.64
CA SER A 94 -9.43 -20.81 4.28
C SER A 94 -9.05 -22.19 3.74
N PRO A 95 -9.99 -22.97 3.19
CA PRO A 95 -9.64 -24.25 2.60
C PRO A 95 -8.72 -23.96 1.42
N VAL A 96 -7.46 -24.38 1.55
CA VAL A 96 -6.55 -24.48 0.42
C VAL A 96 -7.16 -25.52 -0.50
N ASN A 97 -7.71 -25.08 -1.64
CA ASN A 97 -8.08 -25.96 -2.73
C ASN A 97 -6.79 -26.62 -3.23
N VAL A 98 -6.54 -27.84 -2.78
CA VAL A 98 -5.55 -28.73 -3.39
C VAL A 98 -6.16 -29.22 -4.70
N PRO A 99 -5.58 -28.94 -5.87
CA PRO A 99 -6.06 -29.52 -7.11
C PRO A 99 -5.79 -31.03 -7.05
N THR A 100 -6.85 -31.82 -7.15
CA THR A 100 -6.75 -33.27 -7.37
C THR A 100 -6.12 -33.50 -8.75
N ALA A 101 -5.02 -34.27 -8.77
CA ALA A 101 -4.40 -34.79 -9.97
C ALA A 101 -5.20 -35.96 -10.55
#